data_AF-A0A7R9Q6H4-F1
#
_entry.id   AF-A0A7R9Q6H4-F1
#
_cell.length_a   1.000
_cell.length_b   1.000
_cell.length_c   1.000
_cell.angle_alpha   90.00
_cell.angle_beta   90.00
_cell.angle_gamma   90.00
#
_symmetry.space_group_name_H-M   'P 1'
#
loop_
_entity.id
_entity.type
_entity.pdbx_description
1 polymer ?
#
loop_
_entity_poly.entity_id
_entity_poly.type
_entity_poly.pdbx_seq_one_letter_code
_entity_poly.pdbx_strand_id
1 'polypeptide(L)'
;MADRQIEVVCEAGGSRPPALVTWWKGSKRLAHTAEEITKNENITVSTVQFTPTVDDNGKILSCRADHSVLPDSALEDSWILDIYFLLGWIDINVNSFITTNTHSNPFSLNQVMRQDSGKYRCVAANAEGEGDSEDIQLKVLYAPVCRADQRTIYGVAKREPIKVPCDVDADPPQVTFRWSFNNSFEVIAVKNFVTSKTRSIATYAPRTKYGYGELYCWARNKIGEQSEPCVFAVIPAGPPQPVRNCLVGNQSTDGLIAKCEAGEDGGLEQTFFLEIYESESGQLQSNWTSAKAPVFEVSGLPIATSFVLVLYAANAKGRSNYVTLTGASAKSPFKDEFTLGALQFGLKPVIYILISVIGSLVIAATVIMIISKVKSIHHNKGCRHNSLSSQGGPKSGGTGDEANAENARRCVQNGNISGAQSKSSIHLLN
;
A
#
# COMPACT_ATOMS: atom_id res chain seq x y z
N MET A 1 6.18 -24.17 -50.71
CA MET A 1 6.39 -24.34 -49.25
C MET A 1 6.55 -25.83 -48.97
N ALA A 2 7.56 -26.23 -48.22
CA ALA A 2 7.78 -27.63 -47.86
C ALA A 2 6.59 -28.21 -47.06
N ASP A 3 6.42 -29.54 -47.13
CA ASP A 3 5.43 -30.35 -46.41
C ASP A 3 3.94 -29.99 -46.64
N ARG A 4 3.66 -29.00 -47.50
CA ARG A 4 2.34 -28.66 -48.02
C ARG A 4 2.17 -29.24 -49.43
N GLN A 5 1.17 -30.09 -49.60
CA GLN A 5 0.78 -30.63 -50.91
C GLN A 5 0.48 -29.50 -51.90
N ILE A 6 1.03 -29.62 -53.11
CA ILE A 6 0.79 -28.72 -54.25
C ILE A 6 0.25 -29.52 -55.43
N GLU A 7 -0.37 -28.81 -56.36
CA GLU A 7 -0.94 -29.33 -57.60
C GLU A 7 -0.31 -28.59 -58.79
N VAL A 8 0.12 -29.33 -59.80
CA VAL A 8 0.76 -28.78 -61.02
C VAL A 8 0.10 -29.42 -62.24
N VAL A 9 -0.26 -28.60 -63.21
CA VAL A 9 -0.97 -28.99 -64.43
C VAL A 9 -0.04 -28.82 -65.64
N CYS A 10 -0.09 -29.76 -66.57
CA CYS A 10 0.65 -29.75 -67.84
C CYS A 10 -0.31 -30.10 -68.98
N GLU A 11 -0.27 -29.29 -70.06
CA GLU A 11 -1.13 -29.44 -71.24
C GLU A 11 -0.28 -29.83 -72.45
N ALA A 12 -0.59 -30.96 -73.07
CA ALA A 12 0.10 -31.50 -74.25
C ALA A 12 -0.86 -31.55 -75.45
N GLY A 13 -0.71 -30.60 -76.38
CA GLY A 13 -1.53 -30.48 -77.59
C GLY A 13 -0.84 -30.94 -78.87
N GLY A 14 -1.62 -31.34 -79.88
CA GLY A 14 -1.12 -31.65 -81.23
C GLY A 14 -0.79 -33.13 -81.50
N SER A 15 -1.19 -34.03 -80.61
CA SER A 15 -0.92 -35.47 -80.69
C SER A 15 -2.17 -36.26 -81.07
N ARG A 16 -2.09 -37.17 -82.06
CA ARG A 16 -3.16 -38.11 -82.40
C ARG A 16 -2.61 -39.51 -82.72
N PRO A 17 -2.76 -40.53 -81.84
CA PRO A 17 -3.54 -40.53 -80.58
C PRO A 17 -3.03 -39.53 -79.52
N PRO A 18 -3.83 -39.20 -78.49
CA PRO A 18 -3.44 -38.32 -77.40
C PRO A 18 -2.09 -38.73 -76.79
N ALA A 19 -1.28 -37.73 -76.41
CA ALA A 19 0.04 -37.98 -75.84
C ALA A 19 -0.09 -38.53 -74.41
N LEU A 20 0.79 -39.48 -74.05
CA LEU A 20 0.93 -39.98 -72.68
C LEU A 20 1.83 -39.01 -71.90
N VAL A 21 1.32 -38.41 -70.82
CA VAL A 21 2.09 -37.43 -70.04
C VAL A 21 2.63 -38.06 -68.76
N THR A 22 3.94 -37.98 -68.54
CA THR A 22 4.62 -38.57 -67.39
C THR A 22 5.36 -37.52 -66.58
N TRP A 23 5.23 -37.59 -65.26
CA TRP A 23 5.80 -36.59 -64.35
C TRP A 23 7.05 -37.10 -63.64
N TRP A 24 8.07 -36.26 -63.55
CA TRP A 24 9.40 -36.58 -63.03
C TRP A 24 9.89 -35.50 -62.06
N LYS A 25 10.56 -35.89 -60.98
CA LYS A 25 11.23 -34.99 -60.03
C LYS A 25 12.69 -35.41 -59.88
N GLY A 26 13.59 -34.67 -60.53
CA GLY A 26 14.92 -35.18 -60.87
C GLY A 26 14.81 -36.50 -61.63
N SER A 27 15.66 -37.47 -61.30
CA SER A 27 15.63 -38.82 -61.90
C SER A 27 14.47 -39.72 -61.46
N LYS A 28 13.55 -39.25 -60.60
CA LYS A 28 12.46 -40.07 -60.03
C LYS A 28 11.11 -39.75 -60.68
N ARG A 29 10.54 -40.71 -61.41
CA ARG A 29 9.14 -40.67 -61.89
C ARG A 29 8.16 -40.64 -60.70
N LEU A 30 7.11 -39.85 -60.82
CA LEU A 30 6.00 -39.75 -59.87
C LEU A 30 4.88 -40.74 -60.23
N ALA A 31 4.19 -41.26 -59.22
CA ALA A 31 3.29 -42.43 -59.35
C ALA A 31 1.79 -42.12 -59.28
N HIS A 32 1.41 -40.87 -59.01
CA HIS A 32 0.02 -40.43 -58.89
C HIS A 32 -0.20 -39.20 -59.77
N THR A 33 -0.82 -39.43 -60.92
CA THR A 33 -1.07 -38.44 -61.98
C THR A 33 -2.49 -38.65 -62.49
N ALA A 34 -3.31 -37.61 -62.47
CA ALA A 34 -4.62 -37.61 -63.10
C ALA A 34 -4.46 -37.17 -64.57
N GLU A 35 -5.06 -37.89 -65.50
CA GLU A 35 -5.08 -37.55 -66.93
C GLU A 35 -6.53 -37.32 -67.36
N GLU A 36 -6.83 -36.12 -67.87
CA GLU A 36 -8.13 -35.77 -68.45
C GLU A 36 -7.98 -35.39 -69.92
N ILE A 37 -8.78 -36.02 -70.79
CA ILE A 37 -8.76 -35.79 -72.24
C ILE A 37 -9.91 -34.86 -72.61
N THR A 38 -9.60 -33.60 -72.97
CA THR A 38 -10.63 -32.56 -73.08
C THR A 38 -11.16 -32.37 -74.50
N LYS A 39 -12.39 -32.84 -74.73
CA LYS A 39 -13.37 -32.49 -75.80
C LYS A 39 -13.01 -32.55 -77.31
N ASN A 40 -11.75 -32.46 -77.73
CA ASN A 40 -11.36 -32.36 -79.15
C ASN A 40 -10.33 -33.44 -79.61
N GLU A 41 -10.13 -34.52 -78.86
CA GLU A 41 -9.18 -35.64 -79.12
C GLU A 41 -7.69 -35.29 -79.30
N ASN A 42 -7.30 -34.01 -79.37
CA ASN A 42 -5.97 -33.54 -79.77
C ASN A 42 -5.20 -32.84 -78.63
N ILE A 43 -5.70 -32.90 -77.39
CA ILE A 43 -5.09 -32.31 -76.20
C ILE A 43 -5.24 -33.28 -75.03
N THR A 44 -4.12 -33.62 -74.38
CA THR A 44 -4.08 -34.30 -73.08
C THR A 44 -3.77 -33.26 -72.00
N VAL A 45 -4.59 -33.19 -70.95
CA VAL A 45 -4.26 -32.44 -69.73
C VAL A 45 -3.87 -33.45 -68.65
N SER A 46 -2.73 -33.23 -67.99
CA SER A 46 -2.26 -34.07 -66.90
C SER A 46 -1.95 -33.24 -65.67
N THR A 47 -2.43 -33.70 -64.52
CA THR A 47 -2.30 -33.02 -63.23
C THR A 47 -1.58 -33.93 -62.24
N VAL A 48 -0.47 -33.45 -61.67
CA VAL A 48 0.24 -34.13 -60.59
C VAL A 48 -0.03 -33.41 -59.27
N GLN A 49 -0.29 -34.19 -58.23
CA GLN A 49 -0.32 -33.71 -56.86
C GLN A 49 0.85 -34.33 -56.08
N PHE A 50 1.66 -33.51 -55.43
CA PHE A 50 2.75 -34.01 -54.59
C PHE A 50 3.10 -33.05 -53.46
N THR A 51 3.74 -33.58 -52.42
CA THR A 51 4.29 -32.81 -51.31
C THR A 51 5.81 -32.69 -51.50
N PRO A 52 6.36 -31.47 -51.66
CA PRO A 52 7.81 -31.26 -51.72
C PRO A 52 8.43 -31.29 -50.31
N THR A 53 9.60 -31.90 -50.16
CA THR A 53 10.42 -31.80 -48.94
C THR A 53 11.49 -30.71 -49.10
N VAL A 54 12.17 -30.35 -48.01
CA VAL A 54 13.29 -29.39 -48.05
C VAL A 54 14.41 -29.81 -49.01
N ASP A 55 14.65 -31.12 -49.16
CA ASP A 55 15.65 -31.66 -50.07
C ASP A 55 15.31 -31.45 -51.55
N ASP A 56 14.05 -31.13 -51.88
CA ASP A 56 13.60 -30.88 -53.26
C ASP A 56 13.95 -29.47 -53.77
N ASN A 57 14.48 -28.59 -52.91
CA ASN A 57 14.90 -27.26 -53.33
C ASN A 57 15.97 -27.32 -54.43
N GLY A 58 15.78 -26.57 -55.51
CA GLY A 58 16.66 -26.57 -56.69
C GLY A 58 16.57 -27.83 -57.57
N LYS A 59 15.75 -28.83 -57.24
CA LYS A 59 15.48 -29.96 -58.15
C LYS A 59 14.59 -29.50 -59.31
N ILE A 60 14.73 -30.16 -60.46
CA ILE A 60 13.82 -29.98 -61.60
C ILE A 60 12.59 -30.89 -61.41
N LEU A 61 11.39 -30.32 -61.58
CA LEU A 61 10.16 -31.03 -61.84
C LEU A 61 9.87 -30.94 -63.34
N SER A 62 9.61 -32.07 -64.00
CA SER A 62 9.29 -32.11 -65.44
C SER A 62 7.94 -32.77 -65.70
N CYS A 63 7.23 -32.31 -66.73
CA CYS A 63 6.24 -33.13 -67.44
C CYS A 63 6.78 -33.50 -68.83
N ARG A 64 6.75 -34.80 -69.14
CA ARG A 64 7.19 -35.36 -70.43
C ARG A 64 6.01 -35.99 -71.15
N ALA A 65 5.64 -35.44 -72.29
CA ALA A 65 4.61 -35.95 -73.19
C ALA A 65 5.25 -36.85 -74.27
N ASP A 66 4.71 -38.06 -74.45
CA ASP A 66 5.29 -39.11 -75.31
C ASP A 66 4.19 -39.70 -76.22
N HIS A 67 4.46 -39.89 -77.52
CA HIS A 67 3.46 -40.37 -78.48
C HIS A 67 3.54 -41.89 -78.64
N SER A 68 2.48 -42.60 -78.23
CA SER A 68 2.44 -44.07 -78.04
C SER A 68 2.79 -44.96 -79.24
N VAL A 69 2.93 -44.40 -80.45
CA VAL A 69 3.30 -45.10 -81.69
C VAL A 69 4.62 -44.58 -82.31
N LEU A 70 5.20 -43.49 -81.79
CA LEU A 70 6.40 -42.85 -82.35
C LEU A 70 7.55 -42.90 -81.34
N PRO A 71 8.59 -43.73 -81.54
CA PRO A 71 9.75 -43.74 -80.66
C PRO A 71 10.48 -42.39 -80.70
N ASP A 72 11.09 -42.02 -79.58
CA ASP A 72 11.85 -40.77 -79.39
C ASP A 72 11.07 -39.48 -79.72
N SER A 73 9.74 -39.53 -79.69
CA SER A 73 8.82 -38.40 -79.91
C SER A 73 8.66 -37.46 -78.69
N ALA A 74 9.40 -37.73 -77.62
CA ALA A 74 9.19 -37.11 -76.32
C ALA A 74 9.49 -35.61 -76.30
N LEU A 75 8.52 -34.82 -75.86
CA LEU A 75 8.68 -33.41 -75.52
C LEU A 75 8.57 -33.26 -74.00
N GLU A 76 9.40 -32.39 -73.42
CA GLU A 76 9.49 -32.19 -71.97
C GLU A 76 9.53 -30.70 -71.65
N ASP A 77 8.72 -30.26 -70.68
CA ASP A 77 8.79 -28.93 -70.06
C ASP A 77 9.17 -29.09 -68.58
N SER A 78 9.79 -28.06 -67.99
CA SER A 78 10.59 -28.17 -66.77
C SER A 78 10.57 -26.94 -65.88
N TRP A 79 10.31 -27.14 -64.59
CA TRP A 79 10.32 -26.12 -63.54
C TRP A 79 11.42 -26.41 -62.52
N ILE A 80 12.20 -25.39 -62.14
CA ILE A 80 13.11 -25.47 -60.99
C ILE A 80 12.28 -25.22 -59.73
N LEU A 81 12.34 -26.16 -58.77
CA LEU A 81 11.57 -26.10 -57.54
C LEU A 81 12.21 -25.16 -56.50
N ASP A 82 11.59 -24.00 -56.26
CA ASP A 82 11.95 -23.08 -55.18
C ASP A 82 11.12 -23.39 -53.91
N ILE A 83 11.75 -24.03 -52.93
CA ILE A 83 11.08 -24.64 -51.78
C ILE A 83 11.38 -23.86 -50.48
N TYR A 84 10.55 -22.86 -50.20
CA TYR A 84 10.48 -22.17 -48.91
C TYR A 84 10.07 -23.13 -47.77
N PHE A 85 10.79 -23.09 -46.65
CA PHE A 85 10.49 -23.87 -45.45
C PHE A 85 10.75 -23.07 -44.17
N LEU A 86 10.12 -23.47 -43.07
CA LEU A 86 10.35 -22.87 -41.75
C LEU A 86 11.41 -23.71 -41.02
N LEU A 87 12.48 -23.08 -40.55
CA LEU A 87 13.55 -23.75 -39.80
C LEU A 87 13.07 -24.17 -38.41
N GLY A 88 12.99 -25.47 -38.17
CA GLY A 88 12.72 -26.04 -36.86
C GLY A 88 13.99 -26.17 -36.03
N TRP A 89 14.04 -25.44 -34.90
CA TRP A 89 15.06 -25.49 -33.83
C TRP A 89 16.44 -24.90 -34.22
N ILE A 90 16.97 -24.07 -33.31
CA ILE A 90 18.10 -23.14 -33.50
C ILE A 90 18.80 -23.00 -32.12
N ASP A 91 20.14 -23.02 -32.06
CA ASP A 91 20.90 -23.29 -30.81
C ASP A 91 22.13 -22.37 -30.55
N ILE A 92 22.50 -22.27 -29.26
CA ILE A 92 22.81 -21.04 -28.49
C ILE A 92 24.21 -20.34 -28.64
N ASN A 93 24.42 -19.00 -28.85
CA ASN A 93 25.73 -18.23 -28.74
C ASN A 93 25.74 -16.64 -28.94
N VAL A 94 25.65 -15.73 -27.94
CA VAL A 94 25.51 -14.22 -28.14
C VAL A 94 26.71 -13.42 -27.62
N ASN A 95 27.17 -12.44 -28.41
CA ASN A 95 27.36 -11.04 -27.99
C ASN A 95 27.37 -10.12 -29.23
N SER A 96 26.90 -8.87 -29.10
CA SER A 96 26.73 -7.86 -30.17
C SER A 96 25.67 -8.14 -31.27
N PHE A 97 25.26 -7.08 -31.99
CA PHE A 97 24.41 -7.15 -33.18
C PHE A 97 25.19 -7.77 -34.34
N ILE A 98 24.74 -8.92 -34.87
CA ILE A 98 25.37 -9.58 -36.02
C ILE A 98 24.31 -9.85 -37.10
N THR A 99 24.42 -9.17 -38.23
CA THR A 99 23.68 -9.48 -39.46
C THR A 99 24.28 -10.71 -40.14
N THR A 100 23.70 -11.89 -39.94
CA THR A 100 24.13 -13.14 -40.61
C THR A 100 23.70 -13.13 -42.07
N ASN A 101 24.58 -12.69 -42.96
CA ASN A 101 24.31 -12.47 -44.38
C ASN A 101 24.35 -13.77 -45.23
N THR A 102 23.88 -14.89 -44.65
CA THR A 102 23.99 -16.25 -45.22
C THR A 102 22.82 -17.15 -44.80
N HIS A 103 22.20 -17.85 -45.77
CA HIS A 103 20.98 -18.66 -45.64
C HIS A 103 21.07 -19.94 -44.74
N SER A 104 22.14 -20.12 -43.95
CA SER A 104 22.51 -21.44 -43.39
C SER A 104 22.74 -21.52 -41.88
N ASN A 105 22.82 -20.40 -41.16
CA ASN A 105 23.39 -20.40 -39.79
C ASN A 105 22.35 -20.04 -38.71
N PRO A 106 22.19 -20.85 -37.64
CA PRO A 106 21.27 -20.56 -36.53
C PRO A 106 21.67 -19.33 -35.68
N PHE A 107 20.67 -18.54 -35.27
CA PHE A 107 20.79 -17.52 -34.21
C PHE A 107 21.04 -18.15 -32.82
N SER A 108 21.50 -17.33 -31.88
CA SER A 108 22.45 -17.73 -30.85
C SER A 108 22.81 -16.49 -29.99
N LEU A 109 22.85 -16.32 -28.64
CA LEU A 109 22.39 -16.86 -27.31
C LEU A 109 23.14 -17.85 -26.34
N ASN A 110 24.42 -17.63 -25.95
CA ASN A 110 25.13 -18.41 -24.89
C ASN A 110 25.19 -17.66 -23.56
N GLN A 111 25.50 -18.39 -22.47
CA GLN A 111 25.60 -17.86 -21.10
C GLN A 111 24.32 -17.11 -20.66
N VAL A 112 23.18 -17.64 -21.10
CA VAL A 112 21.84 -17.05 -20.98
C VAL A 112 21.55 -16.62 -19.54
N MET A 113 21.33 -15.32 -19.35
CA MET A 113 20.99 -14.70 -18.08
C MET A 113 19.47 -14.65 -17.89
N ARG A 114 19.00 -14.57 -16.65
CA ARG A 114 17.56 -14.49 -16.33
C ARG A 114 16.81 -13.39 -17.12
N GLN A 115 17.49 -12.25 -17.32
CA GLN A 115 17.01 -11.07 -18.05
C GLN A 115 16.74 -11.32 -19.54
N ASP A 116 17.30 -12.39 -20.12
CA ASP A 116 17.08 -12.79 -21.51
C ASP A 116 15.74 -13.54 -21.69
N SER A 117 14.93 -13.65 -20.61
CA SER A 117 13.55 -14.13 -20.69
C SER A 117 12.66 -13.08 -21.36
N GLY A 118 12.38 -13.25 -22.65
CA GLY A 118 11.64 -12.28 -23.45
C GLY A 118 10.96 -12.89 -24.67
N LYS A 119 10.23 -12.04 -25.41
CA LYS A 119 9.74 -12.38 -26.75
C LYS A 119 10.81 -12.05 -27.78
N TYR A 120 11.07 -13.00 -28.67
CA TYR A 120 12.02 -12.88 -29.78
C TYR A 120 11.27 -13.17 -31.09
N ARG A 121 11.64 -12.46 -32.15
CA ARG A 121 11.22 -12.78 -33.52
C ARG A 121 12.41 -12.71 -34.46
N CYS A 122 12.35 -13.42 -35.57
CA CYS A 122 13.23 -13.22 -36.69
C CYS A 122 12.66 -12.12 -37.59
N VAL A 123 13.54 -11.35 -38.24
CA VAL A 123 13.17 -10.38 -39.28
C VAL A 123 14.07 -10.67 -40.48
N ALA A 124 13.46 -10.90 -41.65
CA ALA A 124 14.16 -11.14 -42.90
C ALA A 124 13.90 -9.99 -43.88
N ALA A 125 14.96 -9.46 -44.49
CA ALA A 125 14.88 -8.33 -45.42
C ALA A 125 15.48 -8.71 -46.78
N ASN A 126 14.85 -8.26 -47.86
CA ASN A 126 15.37 -8.35 -49.24
C ASN A 126 15.09 -7.03 -49.99
N ALA A 127 15.33 -7.00 -51.30
CA ALA A 127 15.14 -5.79 -52.12
C ALA A 127 13.66 -5.37 -52.30
N GLU A 128 12.71 -6.27 -52.06
CA GLU A 128 11.26 -6.03 -52.20
C GLU A 128 10.60 -5.64 -50.87
N GLY A 129 11.21 -5.96 -49.72
CA GLY A 129 10.72 -5.56 -48.40
C GLY A 129 11.26 -6.36 -47.22
N GLU A 130 10.60 -6.20 -46.07
CA GLU A 130 10.90 -6.88 -44.81
C GLU A 130 9.74 -7.79 -44.39
N GLY A 131 10.04 -8.89 -43.71
CA GLY A 131 9.06 -9.85 -43.19
C GLY A 131 9.45 -10.41 -41.82
N ASP A 132 8.52 -10.31 -40.87
CA ASP A 132 8.65 -10.80 -39.50
C ASP A 132 8.24 -12.28 -39.37
N SER A 133 8.84 -12.98 -38.40
CA SER A 133 8.27 -14.22 -37.85
C SER A 133 7.27 -13.95 -36.73
N GLU A 134 6.48 -14.97 -36.38
CA GLU A 134 5.74 -15.02 -35.12
C GLU A 134 6.67 -14.82 -33.89
N ASP A 135 6.10 -14.30 -32.79
CA ASP A 135 6.80 -14.12 -31.51
C ASP A 135 7.07 -15.47 -30.82
N ILE A 136 8.33 -15.79 -30.57
CA ILE A 136 8.78 -16.93 -29.75
C ILE A 136 9.09 -16.43 -28.32
N GLN A 137 8.47 -17.04 -27.31
CA GLN A 137 8.74 -16.74 -25.91
C GLN A 137 9.93 -17.57 -25.39
N LEU A 138 11.09 -16.94 -25.23
CA LEU A 138 12.20 -17.51 -24.47
C LEU A 138 11.87 -17.43 -22.97
N LYS A 139 12.09 -18.54 -22.25
CA LYS A 139 11.92 -18.61 -20.79
C LYS A 139 13.16 -19.22 -20.14
N VAL A 140 13.90 -18.41 -19.40
CA VAL A 140 15.10 -18.85 -18.68
C VAL A 140 14.70 -19.44 -17.33
N LEU A 141 15.06 -20.70 -17.08
CA LEU A 141 14.88 -21.37 -15.79
C LEU A 141 16.14 -21.17 -14.94
N TYR A 142 15.97 -20.98 -13.63
CA TYR A 142 17.08 -20.64 -12.72
C TYR A 142 16.93 -21.34 -11.37
N ALA A 143 18.07 -21.65 -10.76
CA ALA A 143 18.13 -22.06 -9.37
C ALA A 143 17.63 -20.92 -8.46
N PRO A 144 17.17 -21.21 -7.21
CA PRO A 144 16.60 -20.18 -6.36
C PRO A 144 17.59 -19.06 -6.02
N VAL A 145 17.06 -17.87 -5.73
CA VAL A 145 17.81 -16.67 -5.28
C VAL A 145 17.03 -16.00 -4.14
N CYS A 146 17.72 -15.40 -3.17
CA CYS A 146 17.07 -14.66 -2.08
C CYS A 146 16.32 -13.41 -2.60
N ARG A 147 15.13 -13.13 -2.06
CA ARG A 147 14.49 -11.81 -2.24
C ARG A 147 15.30 -10.74 -1.49
N ALA A 148 15.40 -9.54 -2.04
CA ALA A 148 16.15 -8.44 -1.42
C ALA A 148 15.44 -7.87 -0.17
N ASP A 149 14.13 -7.67 -0.24
CA ASP A 149 13.33 -6.94 0.77
C ASP A 149 12.97 -7.80 2.00
N GLN A 150 13.95 -8.51 2.56
CA GLN A 150 13.78 -9.36 3.74
C GLN A 150 14.39 -8.74 5.00
N ARG A 151 13.72 -8.92 6.15
CA ARG A 151 14.33 -8.64 7.45
C ARG A 151 15.45 -9.65 7.70
N THR A 152 16.70 -9.18 7.69
CA THR A 152 17.91 -9.99 7.92
C THR A 152 18.34 -10.07 9.38
N ILE A 153 17.94 -9.12 10.25
CA ILE A 153 18.40 -9.05 11.66
C ILE A 153 17.24 -9.28 12.64
N TYR A 154 17.43 -10.21 13.58
CA TYR A 154 16.48 -10.55 14.64
C TYR A 154 17.16 -10.47 16.01
N GLY A 155 16.74 -9.51 16.83
CA GLY A 155 17.07 -9.50 18.26
C GLY A 155 16.15 -10.45 19.02
N VAL A 156 16.70 -11.26 19.94
CA VAL A 156 15.95 -12.31 20.63
C VAL A 156 16.32 -12.41 22.11
N ALA A 157 15.37 -12.75 22.98
CA ALA A 157 15.70 -13.16 24.35
C ALA A 157 16.16 -14.63 24.43
N LYS A 158 17.06 -14.91 25.37
CA LYS A 158 17.51 -16.28 25.66
C LYS A 158 16.32 -17.19 26.00
N ARG A 159 16.20 -18.33 25.29
CA ARG A 159 15.10 -19.31 25.30
C ARG A 159 13.78 -18.89 24.65
N GLU A 160 13.66 -17.67 24.12
CA GLU A 160 12.45 -17.22 23.41
C GLU A 160 12.48 -17.69 21.94
N PRO A 161 11.39 -18.26 21.38
CA PRO A 161 11.35 -18.73 20.00
C PRO A 161 10.94 -17.64 19.01
N ILE A 162 11.82 -17.30 18.07
CA ILE A 162 11.50 -16.44 16.92
C ILE A 162 11.13 -17.26 15.68
N LYS A 163 10.38 -16.62 14.77
CA LYS A 163 10.05 -17.12 13.44
C LYS A 163 10.79 -16.31 12.38
N VAL A 164 11.66 -16.96 11.61
CA VAL A 164 12.48 -16.33 10.55
C VAL A 164 11.95 -16.75 9.18
N PRO A 165 11.21 -15.88 8.46
CA PRO A 165 10.81 -16.12 7.08
C PRO A 165 11.98 -15.93 6.12
N CYS A 166 12.17 -16.93 5.25
CA CYS A 166 13.01 -16.89 4.06
C CYS A 166 12.09 -16.97 2.85
N ASP A 167 12.25 -16.05 1.91
CA ASP A 167 11.50 -15.99 0.65
C ASP A 167 12.50 -15.99 -0.51
N VAL A 168 12.38 -16.99 -1.38
CA VAL A 168 13.19 -17.08 -2.59
C VAL A 168 12.38 -16.76 -3.85
N ASP A 169 13.09 -16.28 -4.87
CA ASP A 169 12.65 -16.20 -6.25
C ASP A 169 13.24 -17.40 -7.00
N ALA A 170 12.44 -18.12 -7.79
CA ALA A 170 12.86 -19.40 -8.39
C ALA A 170 11.94 -19.82 -9.55
N ASP A 171 12.51 -20.27 -10.66
CA ASP A 171 11.76 -20.91 -11.75
C ASP A 171 12.39 -22.25 -12.18
N PRO A 172 11.70 -23.40 -12.00
CA PRO A 172 10.33 -23.53 -11.51
C PRO A 172 10.19 -23.20 -10.01
N PRO A 173 8.99 -22.78 -9.57
CA PRO A 173 8.70 -22.39 -8.18
C PRO A 173 8.60 -23.58 -7.20
N GLN A 174 8.81 -24.81 -7.69
CA GLN A 174 8.81 -26.02 -6.88
C GLN A 174 10.19 -26.15 -6.20
N VAL A 175 10.28 -25.67 -4.96
CA VAL A 175 11.52 -25.66 -4.16
C VAL A 175 11.44 -26.57 -2.94
N THR A 176 12.57 -27.13 -2.55
CA THR A 176 12.83 -27.75 -1.25
C THR A 176 13.76 -26.85 -0.44
N PHE A 177 13.65 -26.90 0.89
CA PHE A 177 14.45 -26.05 1.80
C PHE A 177 15.23 -26.90 2.81
N ARG A 178 16.42 -26.43 3.18
CA ARG A 178 17.14 -26.82 4.41
C ARG A 178 17.56 -25.57 5.17
N TRP A 179 17.66 -25.68 6.49
CA TRP A 179 18.14 -24.62 7.37
C TRP A 179 19.31 -25.11 8.23
N SER A 180 20.30 -24.25 8.42
CA SER A 180 21.38 -24.46 9.40
C SER A 180 21.65 -23.19 10.19
N PHE A 181 22.02 -23.35 11.45
CA PHE A 181 22.54 -22.29 12.32
C PHE A 181 24.07 -22.43 12.39
N ASN A 182 24.81 -21.34 12.26
CA ASN A 182 26.26 -21.28 12.46
C ASN A 182 26.57 -20.32 13.61
N ASN A 183 27.51 -20.72 14.47
CA ASN A 183 28.23 -19.81 15.35
C ASN A 183 29.74 -20.05 15.16
N SER A 184 30.61 -19.34 15.87
CA SER A 184 32.07 -19.50 15.76
C SER A 184 32.62 -20.86 16.24
N PHE A 185 31.78 -21.86 16.53
CA PHE A 185 32.13 -23.16 17.08
C PHE A 185 31.48 -24.35 16.35
N GLU A 186 30.25 -24.22 15.84
CA GLU A 186 29.45 -25.33 15.29
C GLU A 186 28.43 -24.89 14.22
N VAL A 187 28.16 -25.80 13.27
CA VAL A 187 27.05 -25.70 12.30
C VAL A 187 25.98 -26.74 12.66
N ILE A 188 24.80 -26.28 13.07
CA ILE A 188 23.68 -27.12 13.53
C ILE A 188 22.54 -27.12 12.49
N ALA A 189 22.11 -28.29 12.02
CA ALA A 189 20.93 -28.40 11.17
C ALA A 189 19.63 -28.06 11.93
N VAL A 190 18.91 -27.01 11.51
CA VAL A 190 17.66 -26.57 12.13
C VAL A 190 16.50 -27.33 11.48
N LYS A 191 15.87 -28.25 12.23
CA LYS A 191 14.78 -29.11 11.74
C LYS A 191 13.37 -28.54 11.95
N ASN A 192 13.21 -27.51 12.79
CA ASN A 192 11.92 -26.91 13.10
C ASN A 192 11.61 -25.77 12.13
N PHE A 193 11.11 -26.10 10.95
CA PHE A 193 10.66 -25.12 9.96
C PHE A 193 9.44 -25.63 9.18
N VAL A 194 8.68 -24.69 8.63
CA VAL A 194 7.58 -24.97 7.68
C VAL A 194 7.93 -24.43 6.30
N THR A 195 7.30 -24.96 5.25
CA THR A 195 7.48 -24.55 3.85
C THR A 195 6.12 -24.34 3.18
N SER A 196 6.06 -23.39 2.25
CA SER A 196 4.89 -23.11 1.42
C SER A 196 5.33 -22.42 0.13
N LYS A 197 5.26 -23.14 -0.99
CA LYS A 197 5.82 -22.71 -2.29
C LYS A 197 7.27 -22.21 -2.10
N THR A 198 7.60 -21.00 -2.54
CA THR A 198 8.94 -20.39 -2.43
C THR A 198 9.21 -19.65 -1.11
N ARG A 199 8.42 -19.91 -0.05
CA ARG A 199 8.67 -19.40 1.31
C ARG A 199 8.92 -20.55 2.29
N SER A 200 9.89 -20.36 3.19
CA SER A 200 10.08 -21.19 4.38
C SER A 200 10.11 -20.31 5.64
N ILE A 201 9.66 -20.83 6.78
CA ILE A 201 9.72 -20.14 8.07
C ILE A 201 10.35 -21.06 9.10
N ALA A 202 11.58 -20.77 9.51
CA ALA A 202 12.25 -21.48 10.60
C ALA A 202 11.82 -20.94 11.97
N THR A 203 11.72 -21.83 12.96
CA THR A 203 11.46 -21.48 14.36
C THR A 203 12.67 -21.82 15.21
N TYR A 204 13.39 -20.80 15.68
CA TYR A 204 14.67 -20.92 16.39
C TYR A 204 14.61 -20.23 17.76
N ALA A 205 15.32 -20.77 18.76
CA ALA A 205 15.36 -20.22 20.12
C ALA A 205 16.79 -20.31 20.72
N PRO A 206 17.47 -19.18 21.03
CA PRO A 206 18.84 -19.17 21.55
C PRO A 206 18.90 -19.72 22.98
N ARG A 207 19.33 -20.97 23.16
CA ARG A 207 19.33 -21.66 24.48
C ARG A 207 20.48 -21.23 25.40
N THR A 208 21.64 -20.92 24.85
CA THR A 208 22.88 -20.56 25.56
C THR A 208 23.42 -19.21 25.07
N LYS A 209 24.54 -18.72 25.64
CA LYS A 209 25.22 -17.52 25.11
C LYS A 209 25.86 -17.73 23.73
N TYR A 210 26.00 -18.98 23.28
CA TYR A 210 26.48 -19.37 21.95
C TYR A 210 25.33 -19.67 20.96
N GLY A 211 24.07 -19.48 21.39
CA GLY A 211 22.90 -19.57 20.50
C GLY A 211 22.63 -18.30 19.68
N TYR A 212 23.57 -17.35 19.67
CA TYR A 212 23.54 -16.16 18.83
C TYR A 212 24.61 -16.32 17.74
N GLY A 213 24.31 -15.86 16.54
CA GLY A 213 25.03 -16.24 15.32
C GLY A 213 24.13 -16.08 14.10
N GLU A 214 24.31 -16.92 13.09
CA GLU A 214 23.65 -16.76 11.78
C GLU A 214 22.79 -17.98 11.43
N LEU A 215 21.60 -17.74 10.87
CA LEU A 215 20.76 -18.76 10.24
C LEU A 215 20.90 -18.67 8.73
N TYR A 216 21.12 -19.82 8.09
CA TYR A 216 21.31 -19.96 6.65
C TYR A 216 20.13 -20.73 6.09
N CYS A 217 19.35 -20.07 5.26
CA CYS A 217 18.33 -20.68 4.43
C CYS A 217 18.96 -21.10 3.10
N TRP A 218 18.83 -22.37 2.75
CA TRP A 218 19.18 -22.90 1.42
C TRP A 218 17.94 -23.50 0.77
N ALA A 219 17.62 -23.05 -0.44
CA ALA A 219 16.58 -23.58 -1.30
C ALA A 219 17.16 -24.27 -2.55
N ARG A 220 16.46 -25.30 -3.04
CA ARG A 220 16.81 -26.06 -4.24
C ARG A 220 15.58 -26.36 -5.08
N ASN A 221 15.65 -26.13 -6.39
CA ASN A 221 14.66 -26.61 -7.36
C ASN A 221 15.31 -27.64 -8.33
N LYS A 222 14.64 -27.98 -9.44
CA LYS A 222 15.16 -28.92 -10.44
C LYS A 222 16.39 -28.43 -11.22
N ILE A 223 16.66 -27.12 -11.22
CA ILE A 223 17.77 -26.49 -11.96
C ILE A 223 19.03 -26.48 -11.10
N GLY A 224 18.87 -26.18 -9.81
CA GLY A 224 19.97 -26.20 -8.86
C GLY A 224 19.58 -25.78 -7.45
N GLU A 225 20.61 -25.70 -6.62
CA GLU A 225 20.61 -25.04 -5.32
C GLU A 225 21.03 -23.57 -5.51
N GLN A 226 20.73 -22.71 -4.53
CA GLN A 226 21.26 -21.33 -4.50
C GLN A 226 22.79 -21.32 -4.69
N SER A 227 23.35 -20.28 -5.31
CA SER A 227 24.79 -20.01 -5.27
C SER A 227 25.25 -19.62 -3.86
N GLU A 228 24.47 -18.74 -3.21
CA GLU A 228 24.70 -18.26 -1.85
C GLU A 228 23.40 -18.36 -1.02
N PRO A 229 23.49 -18.73 0.27
CA PRO A 229 22.32 -18.87 1.15
C PRO A 229 21.74 -17.51 1.56
N CYS A 230 20.47 -17.50 1.97
CA CYS A 230 19.91 -16.31 2.62
C CYS A 230 20.31 -16.33 4.10
N VAL A 231 21.09 -15.33 4.51
CA VAL A 231 21.70 -15.24 5.85
C VAL A 231 20.87 -14.32 6.75
N PHE A 232 20.56 -14.78 7.95
CA PHE A 232 19.80 -14.04 8.95
C PHE A 232 20.54 -14.01 10.29
N ALA A 233 20.93 -12.82 10.76
CA ALA A 233 21.62 -12.62 12.03
C ALA A 233 20.66 -12.72 13.22
N VAL A 234 20.96 -13.61 14.15
CA VAL A 234 20.24 -13.83 15.41
C VAL A 234 21.09 -13.24 16.54
N ILE A 235 20.77 -12.02 16.96
CA ILE A 235 21.51 -11.25 17.96
C ILE A 235 20.79 -11.26 19.32
N PRO A 236 21.49 -11.06 20.45
CA PRO A 236 20.82 -10.84 21.73
C PRO A 236 20.00 -9.55 21.68
N ALA A 237 18.72 -9.62 22.08
CA ALA A 237 17.92 -8.42 22.22
C ALA A 237 18.49 -7.49 23.31
N GLY A 238 18.48 -6.19 23.04
CA GLY A 238 18.88 -5.13 23.96
C GLY A 238 17.67 -4.33 24.48
N PRO A 239 17.87 -3.38 25.41
CA PRO A 239 16.86 -2.35 25.69
C PRO A 239 16.65 -1.48 24.44
N PRO A 240 15.53 -0.75 24.32
CA PRO A 240 15.28 0.12 23.17
C PRO A 240 16.22 1.34 23.15
N GLN A 241 16.34 1.96 21.98
CA GLN A 241 16.90 3.31 21.87
C GLN A 241 15.91 4.36 22.44
N PRO A 242 16.39 5.56 22.85
CA PRO A 242 15.52 6.66 23.21
C PRO A 242 14.54 7.02 22.08
N VAL A 243 13.37 7.54 22.46
CA VAL A 243 12.44 8.20 21.54
C VAL A 243 13.11 9.41 20.88
N ARG A 244 12.69 9.78 19.67
CA ARG A 244 13.30 10.87 18.87
C ARG A 244 12.26 11.85 18.34
N ASN A 245 12.69 12.98 17.79
CA ASN A 245 11.83 14.00 17.15
C ASN A 245 10.63 14.40 18.03
N CYS A 246 10.89 14.57 19.33
CA CYS A 246 9.90 14.85 20.35
C CYS A 246 9.42 16.31 20.34
N LEU A 247 8.12 16.52 20.43
CA LEU A 247 7.44 17.82 20.41
C LEU A 247 6.35 17.88 21.50
N VAL A 248 6.17 19.07 22.09
CA VAL A 248 5.02 19.41 22.96
C VAL A 248 4.12 20.37 22.19
N GLY A 249 2.81 20.13 22.19
CA GLY A 249 1.82 20.98 21.54
C GLY A 249 0.47 20.98 22.26
N ASN A 250 -0.44 21.85 21.80
CA ASN A 250 -1.80 21.99 22.30
C ASN A 250 -1.89 22.07 23.84
N GLN A 251 -1.21 23.05 24.44
CA GLN A 251 -1.24 23.31 25.87
C GLN A 251 -2.57 23.97 26.27
N SER A 252 -3.39 23.28 27.06
CA SER A 252 -4.61 23.82 27.67
C SER A 252 -4.30 24.36 29.07
N THR A 253 -5.32 24.85 29.78
CA THR A 253 -5.20 25.27 31.18
C THR A 253 -4.87 24.12 32.16
N ASP A 254 -5.07 22.88 31.73
CA ASP A 254 -5.09 21.67 32.56
C ASP A 254 -4.37 20.49 31.88
N GLY A 255 -3.66 20.71 30.78
CA GLY A 255 -3.23 19.61 29.90
C GLY A 255 -2.29 20.04 28.79
N LEU A 256 -1.72 19.04 28.11
CA LEU A 256 -0.79 19.20 26.99
C LEU A 256 -0.75 17.91 26.15
N ILE A 257 -0.18 17.97 24.96
CA ILE A 257 0.05 16.79 24.12
C ILE A 257 1.54 16.65 23.84
N ALA A 258 2.11 15.50 24.18
CA ALA A 258 3.49 15.13 23.86
C ALA A 258 3.51 14.07 22.75
N LYS A 259 4.28 14.31 21.68
CA LYS A 259 4.43 13.38 20.55
C LYS A 259 5.89 13.21 20.19
N CYS A 260 6.32 11.97 19.98
CA CYS A 260 7.65 11.63 19.46
C CYS A 260 7.54 10.60 18.33
N GLU A 261 8.67 10.29 17.71
CA GLU A 261 8.89 9.05 16.97
C GLU A 261 9.48 7.96 17.89
N ALA A 262 9.23 6.70 17.53
CA ALA A 262 9.87 5.56 18.16
C ALA A 262 11.37 5.45 17.75
N GLY A 263 12.23 5.10 18.70
CA GLY A 263 13.59 4.63 18.42
C GLY A 263 13.61 3.17 17.95
N GLU A 264 14.80 2.62 17.71
CA GLU A 264 14.95 1.17 17.49
C GLU A 264 14.52 0.39 18.73
N ASP A 265 13.77 -0.70 18.53
CA ASP A 265 13.08 -1.46 19.57
C ASP A 265 13.99 -2.41 20.40
N GLY A 266 15.28 -2.50 20.06
CA GLY A 266 16.21 -3.46 20.64
C GLY A 266 15.94 -4.92 20.23
N GLY A 267 15.05 -5.15 19.26
CA GLY A 267 14.63 -6.44 18.73
C GLY A 267 13.36 -7.03 19.36
N LEU A 268 12.76 -6.38 20.35
CA LEU A 268 11.55 -6.83 21.06
C LEU A 268 10.52 -5.70 21.15
N GLU A 269 9.23 -6.04 21.20
CA GLU A 269 8.15 -5.04 21.29
C GLU A 269 8.39 -4.05 22.44
N GLN A 270 8.43 -2.76 22.08
CA GLN A 270 8.71 -1.65 22.99
C GLN A 270 7.43 -0.93 23.41
N THR A 271 7.35 -0.60 24.69
CA THR A 271 6.30 0.22 25.31
C THR A 271 6.89 1.59 25.66
N PHE A 272 6.12 2.65 25.48
CA PHE A 272 6.55 4.03 25.69
C PHE A 272 5.96 4.58 26.99
N PHE A 273 6.76 5.37 27.71
CA PHE A 273 6.42 5.94 29.00
C PHE A 273 6.67 7.45 28.99
N LEU A 274 5.82 8.18 29.71
CA LEU A 274 5.94 9.60 29.98
C LEU A 274 5.73 9.82 31.48
N GLU A 275 6.73 10.34 32.17
CA GLU A 275 6.69 10.74 33.59
C GLU A 275 6.76 12.29 33.64
N ILE A 276 5.82 12.94 34.32
CA ILE A 276 5.69 14.41 34.32
C ILE A 276 6.00 14.93 35.71
N TYR A 277 7.03 15.77 35.79
CA TYR A 277 7.50 16.39 37.03
C TYR A 277 7.20 17.89 37.01
N GLU A 278 6.83 18.46 38.15
CA GLU A 278 6.73 19.91 38.33
C GLU A 278 8.13 20.54 38.44
N SER A 279 8.40 21.60 37.67
CA SER A 279 9.75 22.12 37.49
C SER A 279 10.39 22.75 38.73
N GLU A 280 9.60 23.24 39.69
CA GLU A 280 10.10 23.87 40.93
C GLU A 280 10.23 22.87 42.09
N SER A 281 9.24 21.99 42.27
CA SER A 281 9.20 21.05 43.40
C SER A 281 9.91 19.73 43.12
N GLY A 282 10.12 19.37 41.85
CA GLY A 282 10.60 18.06 41.44
C GLY A 282 9.63 16.91 41.72
N GLN A 283 8.38 17.19 42.12
CA GLN A 283 7.38 16.14 42.38
C GLN A 283 6.81 15.56 41.08
N LEU A 284 6.64 14.23 41.05
CA LEU A 284 5.93 13.53 39.99
C LEU A 284 4.44 13.85 40.09
N GLN A 285 3.90 14.52 39.07
CA GLN A 285 2.52 14.95 38.96
C GLN A 285 1.64 13.87 38.30
N SER A 286 2.14 13.22 37.24
CA SER A 286 1.47 12.05 36.63
C SER A 286 2.44 11.16 35.87
N ASN A 287 2.03 9.93 35.57
CA ASN A 287 2.70 9.04 34.62
C ASN A 287 1.71 8.47 33.61
N TRP A 288 2.21 8.17 32.42
CA TRP A 288 1.43 7.70 31.27
C TRP A 288 2.19 6.59 30.55
N THR A 289 1.47 5.67 29.91
CA THR A 289 2.04 4.50 29.22
C THR A 289 1.29 4.21 27.92
N SER A 290 2.02 3.93 26.84
CA SER A 290 1.46 3.60 25.51
C SER A 290 2.21 2.42 24.89
N ALA A 291 1.48 1.38 24.50
CA ALA A 291 2.05 0.13 23.99
C ALA A 291 2.33 0.11 22.47
N LYS A 292 2.08 1.21 21.73
CA LYS A 292 2.20 1.23 20.26
C LYS A 292 2.91 2.44 19.66
N ALA A 293 2.80 3.63 20.27
CA ALA A 293 3.46 4.84 19.79
C ALA A 293 3.69 5.83 20.94
N PRO A 294 4.80 6.59 20.96
CA PRO A 294 5.07 7.61 21.98
C PRO A 294 4.26 8.89 21.69
N VAL A 295 2.94 8.78 21.84
CA VAL A 295 1.97 9.87 21.74
C VAL A 295 1.11 9.83 23.00
N PHE A 296 1.05 10.95 23.71
CA PHE A 296 0.40 11.09 25.00
C PHE A 296 -0.44 12.37 25.02
N GLU A 297 -1.73 12.23 25.31
CA GLU A 297 -2.67 13.34 25.48
C GLU A 297 -2.98 13.45 26.97
N VAL A 298 -2.45 14.50 27.61
CA VAL A 298 -2.36 14.64 29.07
C VAL A 298 -3.39 15.65 29.55
N SER A 299 -4.11 15.31 30.62
CA SER A 299 -5.10 16.17 31.29
C SER A 299 -4.98 16.07 32.82
N GLY A 300 -5.60 17.00 33.54
CA GLY A 300 -5.58 17.06 35.00
C GLY A 300 -4.32 17.71 35.62
N LEU A 301 -3.53 18.45 34.84
CA LEU A 301 -2.36 19.19 35.32
C LEU A 301 -2.76 20.45 36.11
N PRO A 302 -2.00 20.85 37.15
CA PRO A 302 -2.14 22.16 37.80
C PRO A 302 -2.07 23.33 36.82
N ILE A 303 -2.86 24.38 37.04
CA ILE A 303 -3.01 25.54 36.13
C ILE A 303 -1.85 26.53 36.29
N ALA A 304 -1.31 27.04 35.18
CA ALA A 304 -0.20 27.99 35.11
C ALA A 304 1.15 27.47 35.65
N THR A 305 1.32 26.15 35.73
CA THR A 305 2.53 25.48 36.25
C THR A 305 3.45 25.06 35.09
N SER A 306 4.76 25.08 35.34
CA SER A 306 5.78 24.56 34.41
C SER A 306 6.19 23.13 34.78
N PHE A 307 6.43 22.30 33.77
CA PHE A 307 6.71 20.87 33.93
C PHE A 307 7.94 20.42 33.13
N VAL A 308 8.68 19.46 33.69
CA VAL A 308 9.68 18.65 33.00
C VAL A 308 9.05 17.30 32.66
N LEU A 309 8.94 17.00 31.37
CA LEU A 309 8.43 15.75 30.85
C LEU A 309 9.62 14.82 30.58
N VAL A 310 9.63 13.64 31.17
CA VAL A 310 10.65 12.60 30.99
C VAL A 310 10.04 11.47 30.17
N LEU A 311 10.54 11.26 28.95
CA LEU A 311 10.03 10.26 28.02
C LEU A 311 11.07 9.17 27.74
N TYR A 312 10.66 7.91 27.81
CA TYR A 312 11.53 6.76 27.48
C TYR A 312 10.73 5.61 26.87
N ALA A 313 11.43 4.73 26.16
CA ALA A 313 10.92 3.43 25.73
C ALA A 313 11.42 2.35 26.70
N ALA A 314 10.70 1.24 26.81
CA ALA A 314 11.19 0.05 27.50
C ALA A 314 10.64 -1.23 26.86
N ASN A 315 11.43 -2.30 26.92
CA ASN A 315 11.04 -3.64 26.48
C ASN A 315 11.45 -4.67 27.56
N ALA A 316 11.31 -5.97 27.28
CA ALA A 316 11.70 -7.05 28.20
C ALA A 316 13.23 -7.22 28.42
N LYS A 317 14.05 -6.22 28.13
CA LYS A 317 15.50 -6.14 28.43
C LYS A 317 15.88 -4.91 29.24
N GLY A 318 15.06 -3.86 29.27
CA GLY A 318 15.29 -2.67 30.08
C GLY A 318 14.59 -1.42 29.52
N ARG A 319 14.84 -0.30 30.19
CA ARG A 319 14.48 1.05 29.73
C ARG A 319 15.56 1.58 28.79
N SER A 320 15.18 2.42 27.83
CA SER A 320 16.08 3.27 27.06
C SER A 320 16.67 4.37 27.94
N ASN A 321 17.65 5.11 27.40
CA ASN A 321 17.90 6.47 27.87
C ASN A 321 16.61 7.31 27.73
N TYR A 322 16.42 8.30 28.60
CA TYR A 322 15.27 9.20 28.54
C TYR A 322 15.57 10.47 27.75
N VAL A 323 14.53 11.08 27.20
CA VAL A 323 14.52 12.42 26.60
C VAL A 323 13.70 13.33 27.49
N THR A 324 14.22 14.53 27.78
CA THR A 324 13.50 15.56 28.52
C THR A 324 12.89 16.59 27.57
N LEU A 325 11.66 17.02 27.87
CA LEU A 325 11.01 18.19 27.26
C LEU A 325 10.53 19.13 28.36
N THR A 326 10.42 20.42 28.04
CA THR A 326 9.74 21.39 28.91
C THR A 326 8.33 21.65 28.38
N GLY A 327 7.35 21.65 29.27
CA GLY A 327 5.97 22.04 28.97
C GLY A 327 5.42 22.96 30.05
N ALA A 328 4.26 23.56 29.78
CA ALA A 328 3.51 24.32 30.76
C ALA A 328 2.00 24.11 30.54
N SER A 329 1.22 24.35 31.57
CA SER A 329 -0.23 24.58 31.43
C SER A 329 -0.50 26.07 31.22
N ALA A 330 -1.49 26.38 30.39
CA ALA A 330 -1.88 27.75 30.12
C ALA A 330 -2.42 28.45 31.38
N LYS A 331 -2.18 29.76 31.49
CA LYS A 331 -2.90 30.59 32.47
C LYS A 331 -4.38 30.61 32.11
N SER A 332 -5.26 30.51 33.10
CA SER A 332 -6.70 30.67 32.86
C SER A 332 -6.99 32.05 32.26
N PRO A 333 -7.74 32.15 31.15
CA PRO A 333 -8.10 33.44 30.56
C PRO A 333 -9.02 34.28 31.46
N PHE A 334 -9.58 33.70 32.53
CA PHE A 334 -10.36 34.42 33.55
C PHE A 334 -9.48 34.96 34.71
N LYS A 335 -8.26 35.40 34.39
CA LYS A 335 -7.38 36.17 35.29
C LYS A 335 -6.76 37.41 34.61
N ASP A 336 -7.53 38.07 33.75
CA ASP A 336 -7.46 39.53 33.76
C ASP A 336 -7.99 39.99 35.13
N GLU A 337 -7.18 40.78 35.84
CA GLU A 337 -7.44 41.16 37.21
C GLU A 337 -8.55 42.22 37.26
N PHE A 338 -9.79 41.81 37.58
CA PHE A 338 -10.87 42.74 37.92
C PHE A 338 -10.58 43.42 39.28
N THR A 339 -9.60 44.30 39.27
CA THR A 339 -9.28 45.21 40.37
C THR A 339 -10.43 46.19 40.52
N LEU A 340 -11.33 45.93 41.46
CA LEU A 340 -12.31 46.92 41.93
C LEU A 340 -11.65 48.02 42.79
N GLY A 341 -10.42 48.41 42.45
CA GLY A 341 -9.78 49.66 42.89
C GLY A 341 -10.42 50.90 42.24
N ALA A 342 -11.22 50.70 41.18
CA ALA A 342 -11.99 51.74 40.50
C ALA A 342 -13.24 52.22 41.27
N LEU A 343 -13.18 52.30 42.61
CA LEU A 343 -14.11 53.11 43.42
C LEU A 343 -13.54 54.50 43.74
N GLN A 344 -12.37 54.84 43.19
CA GLN A 344 -11.77 56.18 43.26
C GLN A 344 -12.50 57.17 42.32
N PHE A 345 -13.79 57.41 42.58
CA PHE A 345 -14.55 58.48 41.94
C PHE A 345 -13.84 59.83 42.16
N GLY A 346 -13.50 60.52 41.07
CA GLY A 346 -12.80 61.81 41.06
C GLY A 346 -13.65 63.00 41.53
N LEU A 347 -14.31 62.87 42.69
CA LEU A 347 -15.09 63.92 43.33
C LEU A 347 -14.15 65.01 43.86
N LYS A 348 -14.04 66.11 43.11
CA LYS A 348 -13.23 67.29 43.52
C LYS A 348 -13.64 67.73 44.94
N PRO A 349 -12.70 68.11 45.83
CA PRO A 349 -12.97 68.35 47.26
C PRO A 349 -14.03 69.43 47.54
N VAL A 350 -14.32 70.30 46.57
CA VAL A 350 -15.46 71.23 46.56
C VAL A 350 -16.79 70.54 46.87
N ILE A 351 -16.99 69.28 46.43
CA ILE A 351 -18.24 68.54 46.65
C ILE A 351 -18.42 68.16 48.13
N TYR A 352 -17.36 67.80 48.84
CA TYR A 352 -17.42 67.57 50.29
C TYR A 352 -17.72 68.86 51.07
N ILE A 353 -17.18 70.00 50.63
CA ILE A 353 -17.49 71.31 51.22
C ILE A 353 -18.97 71.65 50.98
N LEU A 354 -19.49 71.44 49.77
CA LEU A 354 -20.91 71.67 49.45
C LEU A 354 -21.84 70.77 50.28
N ILE A 355 -21.54 69.48 50.42
CA ILE A 355 -22.32 68.55 51.25
C ILE A 355 -22.27 68.95 52.73
N SER A 356 -21.12 69.42 53.23
CA SER A 356 -20.97 69.92 54.60
C SER A 356 -21.79 71.20 54.84
N VAL A 357 -21.78 72.15 53.90
CA VAL A 357 -22.58 73.39 53.97
C VAL A 357 -24.08 73.08 53.88
N ILE A 358 -24.51 72.20 52.98
CA ILE A 358 -25.92 71.78 52.88
C ILE A 358 -26.36 71.04 54.16
N GLY A 359 -25.54 70.12 54.67
CA GLY A 359 -25.83 69.39 55.91
C GLY A 359 -25.97 70.30 57.12
N SER A 360 -25.06 71.26 57.30
CA SER A 360 -25.12 72.24 58.40
C SER A 360 -26.30 73.21 58.26
N LEU A 361 -26.67 73.62 57.04
CA LEU A 361 -27.90 74.39 56.79
C LEU A 361 -29.18 73.59 57.13
N VAL A 362 -29.24 72.30 56.80
CA VAL A 362 -30.38 71.42 57.15
C VAL A 362 -30.46 71.18 58.66
N ILE A 363 -29.32 71.05 59.35
CA ILE A 363 -29.27 70.94 60.82
C ILE A 363 -29.74 72.25 61.46
N ALA A 364 -29.29 73.41 60.97
CA ALA A 364 -29.77 74.72 61.44
C ALA A 364 -31.28 74.88 61.22
N ALA A 365 -31.79 74.53 60.03
CA ALA A 365 -33.21 74.61 59.71
C ALA A 365 -34.08 73.68 60.57
N THR A 366 -33.62 72.46 60.85
CA THR A 366 -34.34 71.52 61.74
C THR A 366 -34.31 71.97 63.20
N VAL A 367 -33.20 72.54 63.70
CA VAL A 367 -33.15 73.18 65.03
C VAL A 367 -34.12 74.37 65.12
N ILE A 368 -34.18 75.24 64.09
CA ILE A 368 -35.14 76.36 64.01
C ILE A 368 -36.58 75.84 64.01
N MET A 369 -36.90 74.77 63.26
CA MET A 369 -38.23 74.15 63.27
C MET A 369 -38.58 73.49 64.61
N ILE A 370 -37.61 72.92 65.32
CA ILE A 370 -37.83 72.38 66.68
C ILE A 370 -38.13 73.52 67.65
N ILE A 371 -37.37 74.62 67.60
CA ILE A 371 -37.61 75.81 68.43
C ILE A 371 -39.00 76.43 68.14
N SER A 372 -39.42 76.52 66.87
CA SER A 372 -40.75 77.04 66.52
C SER A 372 -41.88 76.09 66.96
N LYS A 373 -41.69 74.77 66.88
CA LYS A 373 -42.65 73.79 67.44
C LYS A 373 -42.74 73.86 68.97
N VAL A 374 -41.62 73.97 69.68
CA VAL A 374 -41.60 74.13 71.14
C VAL A 374 -42.33 75.41 71.57
N LYS A 375 -42.24 76.49 70.78
CA LYS A 375 -43.00 77.73 71.01
C LYS A 375 -44.50 77.64 70.65
N SER A 376 -44.93 76.58 69.96
CA SER A 376 -46.32 76.39 69.50
C SER A 376 -47.12 75.38 70.33
N ILE A 377 -46.48 74.55 71.17
CA ILE A 377 -47.15 73.53 71.98
C ILE A 377 -47.44 74.09 73.37
N HIS A 378 -48.40 75.02 73.45
CA HIS A 378 -48.89 75.53 74.74
C HIS A 378 -50.38 75.93 74.77
N HIS A 379 -51.18 75.57 73.74
CA HIS A 379 -52.60 75.92 73.67
C HIS A 379 -53.47 74.76 73.14
N ASN A 380 -54.55 74.45 73.90
CA ASN A 380 -55.58 73.40 73.71
C ASN A 380 -55.07 71.95 73.46
N LYS A 381 -55.33 70.93 74.30
CA LYS A 381 -56.50 70.48 75.12
C LYS A 381 -57.69 69.91 74.34
N GLY A 382 -57.87 68.59 74.47
CA GLY A 382 -59.17 67.90 74.55
C GLY A 382 -59.66 67.18 73.28
N CYS A 383 -60.44 66.09 73.37
CA CYS A 383 -60.66 65.20 74.53
C CYS A 383 -61.45 63.92 74.13
N ARG A 384 -61.01 62.71 74.58
CA ARG A 384 -61.81 61.48 74.85
C ARG A 384 -62.66 60.88 73.68
N HIS A 385 -63.11 59.61 73.68
CA HIS A 385 -62.92 58.45 74.58
C HIS A 385 -63.07 57.12 73.79
N ASN A 386 -62.50 56.02 74.32
CA ASN A 386 -63.00 54.63 74.49
C ASN A 386 -64.05 54.01 73.52
N SER A 387 -64.11 52.68 73.29
CA SER A 387 -63.55 51.54 74.05
C SER A 387 -63.38 50.25 73.21
N LEU A 388 -62.50 49.35 73.70
CA LEU A 388 -62.63 47.88 73.89
C LEU A 388 -63.68 47.05 73.08
N SER A 389 -63.46 45.79 72.71
CA SER A 389 -62.39 44.82 73.06
C SER A 389 -62.48 43.48 72.29
N SER A 390 -61.41 42.67 72.42
CA SER A 390 -61.42 41.19 72.54
C SER A 390 -61.17 40.31 71.29
N GLN A 391 -59.99 39.68 71.30
CA GLN A 391 -59.65 38.27 71.03
C GLN A 391 -60.49 37.41 70.05
N GLY A 392 -59.80 36.70 69.14
CA GLY A 392 -60.34 35.49 68.50
C GLY A 392 -59.52 34.93 67.32
N GLY A 393 -59.13 33.66 67.42
CA GLY A 393 -58.82 32.75 66.29
C GLY A 393 -59.38 31.36 66.65
N PRO A 394 -59.02 30.24 65.99
CA PRO A 394 -58.17 30.04 64.80
C PRO A 394 -58.87 29.08 63.76
N LYS A 395 -58.10 28.27 62.99
CA LYS A 395 -58.52 27.08 62.18
C LYS A 395 -59.25 27.33 60.83
N SER A 396 -59.41 26.37 59.90
CA SER A 396 -58.49 25.30 59.37
C SER A 396 -59.10 24.49 58.20
N GLY A 397 -58.36 24.27 57.10
CA GLY A 397 -58.30 23.01 56.32
C GLY A 397 -59.41 22.59 55.32
N GLY A 398 -58.96 22.05 54.16
CA GLY A 398 -59.70 21.12 53.27
C GLY A 398 -60.78 21.71 52.33
N THR A 399 -61.19 21.07 51.22
CA THR A 399 -60.68 19.95 50.39
C THR A 399 -61.47 19.94 49.06
N GLY A 400 -60.94 19.39 47.97
CA GLY A 400 -61.72 19.12 46.74
C GLY A 400 -60.88 18.94 45.48
N ASP A 401 -60.95 17.75 44.87
CA ASP A 401 -60.22 17.34 43.66
C ASP A 401 -61.08 17.48 42.39
N GLU A 402 -60.44 17.60 41.22
CA GLU A 402 -60.54 16.60 40.13
C GLU A 402 -59.57 16.93 38.97
N ALA A 403 -59.39 15.99 38.04
CA ALA A 403 -58.33 16.03 37.01
C ALA A 403 -58.86 15.83 35.58
N ASN A 404 -58.08 16.24 34.57
CA ASN A 404 -57.62 15.32 33.51
C ASN A 404 -56.43 15.90 32.71
N ALA A 405 -55.99 15.21 31.65
CA ALA A 405 -54.61 15.24 31.15
C ALA A 405 -54.41 15.61 29.65
N GLU A 406 -53.11 15.61 29.29
CA GLU A 406 -52.49 15.29 27.97
C GLU A 406 -52.22 16.36 26.88
N ASN A 407 -50.90 16.49 26.62
CA ASN A 407 -50.20 16.38 25.32
C ASN A 407 -50.69 17.07 24.03
N ALA A 408 -49.85 17.96 23.51
CA ALA A 408 -49.58 18.09 22.06
C ALA A 408 -48.11 18.53 21.81
N ARG A 409 -47.55 18.18 20.63
CA ARG A 409 -46.19 18.55 20.17
C ARG A 409 -46.24 19.00 18.69
N ARG A 410 -45.25 19.83 18.28
CA ARG A 410 -44.97 20.28 16.89
C ARG A 410 -46.05 21.19 16.27
N CYS A 411 -45.80 22.02 15.25
CA CYS A 411 -44.56 22.38 14.52
C CYS A 411 -44.53 23.94 14.34
N VAL A 412 -43.63 24.62 13.61
CA VAL A 412 -43.28 24.58 12.18
C VAL A 412 -41.97 25.37 11.94
N GLN A 413 -41.20 25.04 10.89
CA GLN A 413 -40.11 25.86 10.35
C GLN A 413 -40.52 26.61 9.07
N ASN A 414 -39.97 27.80 8.86
CA ASN A 414 -39.73 28.37 7.52
C ASN A 414 -38.20 28.28 7.24
N GLY A 415 -37.69 28.11 6.01
CA GLY A 415 -38.37 27.74 4.77
C GLY A 415 -37.73 28.36 3.50
N ASN A 416 -37.19 27.51 2.61
CA ASN A 416 -36.98 27.77 1.15
C ASN A 416 -35.92 28.85 0.74
N ILE A 417 -35.33 28.89 -0.47
CA ILE A 417 -35.34 27.97 -1.64
C ILE A 417 -34.06 28.12 -2.52
N SER A 418 -33.82 27.08 -3.35
CA SER A 418 -33.04 26.99 -4.62
C SER A 418 -31.59 26.44 -4.57
N GLY A 419 -31.14 25.61 -5.52
CA GLY A 419 -31.86 24.92 -6.62
C GLY A 419 -30.94 24.09 -7.55
N ALA A 420 -31.51 23.07 -8.24
CA ALA A 420 -30.93 22.19 -9.30
C ALA A 420 -29.54 21.51 -9.03
N GLN A 421 -29.40 20.19 -8.91
CA GLN A 421 -29.62 19.07 -9.86
C GLN A 421 -28.72 19.03 -11.12
N SER A 422 -27.95 17.93 -11.21
CA SER A 422 -27.83 17.11 -12.44
C SER A 422 -27.47 15.66 -12.07
N LYS A 423 -27.78 14.71 -12.96
CA LYS A 423 -27.37 13.29 -12.90
C LYS A 423 -26.39 13.01 -14.04
N SER A 424 -25.57 11.97 -13.88
CA SER A 424 -25.21 11.08 -15.00
C SER A 424 -24.67 9.73 -14.50
N SER A 425 -24.97 8.68 -15.25
CA SER A 425 -24.42 7.33 -15.11
C SER A 425 -24.03 6.84 -16.50
N ILE A 426 -22.86 6.21 -16.65
CA ILE A 426 -22.42 5.61 -17.91
C ILE A 426 -21.87 4.21 -17.64
N HIS A 427 -22.38 3.24 -18.41
CA HIS A 427 -21.78 1.92 -18.58
C HIS A 427 -20.81 1.92 -19.75
N LEU A 428 -19.80 1.05 -19.71
CA LEU A 428 -19.25 0.43 -20.92
C LEU A 428 -19.08 -1.07 -20.66
N LEU A 429 -19.43 -1.87 -21.68
CA LEU A 429 -19.25 -3.31 -21.70
C LEU A 429 -19.17 -3.77 -23.17
N ASN A 430 -17.95 -4.08 -23.61
CA ASN A 430 -17.53 -5.08 -24.61
C ASN A 430 -16.12 -4.74 -25.11
#